data_AF-A0A6A3N178-F1
#
_entry.id   AF-A0A6A3N178-F1
#
_cell.length_a   1.000
_cell.length_b   1.000
_cell.length_c   1.000
_cell.angle_alpha   90.00
_cell.angle_beta   90.00
_cell.angle_gamma   90.00
#
_symmetry.space_group_name_H-M   'P 1'
#
loop_
_entity.id
_entity.type
_entity.pdbx_description
1 polymer ?
#
loop_
_entity_poly.entity_id
_entity_poly.type
_entity_poly.pdbx_seq_one_letter_code
_entity_poly.pdbx_strand_id
1 'polypeptide(L)'
;MEDSGSRLPARQDFPHLSDAHWATLEKMVSLLGEAAFAGFPNLPAEQQRARVERFDKYESSLIAHVSAAAQEAARATMRAEAQSAAQASAANTASFATRPTTTKPVKMSVPTFDGKDSDSLVFWVREIEIALSAGQIYDARAQVAFALSNLGGRARAWAMARETATPGYFTSWSFLEQELRSTF
;
A
#
# COMPACT_ATOMS: atom_id res chain seq x y z
N MET A 1 -2.41 68.46 -1.16
CA MET A 1 -3.20 67.83 -0.10
C MET A 1 -4.09 66.82 -0.79
N GLU A 2 -3.56 65.64 -1.07
CA GLU A 2 -4.30 64.50 -1.61
C GLU A 2 -3.70 63.26 -0.93
N ASP A 3 -4.19 63.00 0.28
CA ASP A 3 -4.05 61.71 0.94
C ASP A 3 -5.00 60.76 0.20
N SER A 4 -4.55 60.21 -0.93
CA SER A 4 -5.22 59.08 -1.58
C SER A 4 -4.89 57.83 -0.77
N GLY A 5 -5.43 57.79 0.45
CA GLY A 5 -5.28 56.66 1.36
C GLY A 5 -5.81 55.40 0.69
N SER A 6 -4.95 54.38 0.64
CA SER A 6 -5.29 52.99 0.35
C SER A 6 -6.43 52.54 1.26
N ARG A 7 -7.67 52.78 0.85
CA ARG A 7 -8.85 52.30 1.55
C ARG A 7 -9.25 50.98 0.91
N LEU A 8 -9.22 49.92 1.71
CA LEU A 8 -9.80 48.63 1.33
C LEU A 8 -11.24 48.87 0.83
N PRO A 9 -11.65 48.26 -0.29
CA PRO A 9 -12.96 48.50 -0.85
C PRO A 9 -14.04 48.13 0.17
N ALA A 10 -14.99 49.04 0.43
CA ALA A 10 -16.11 48.74 1.30
C ALA A 10 -17.28 48.22 0.46
N ARG A 11 -18.01 47.22 0.98
CA ARG A 11 -19.20 46.64 0.32
C ARG A 11 -20.20 47.70 -0.13
N GLN A 12 -20.26 48.80 0.62
CA GLN A 12 -21.16 49.94 0.41
C GLN A 12 -20.83 50.72 -0.88
N ASP A 13 -19.58 50.68 -1.35
CA ASP A 13 -19.14 51.37 -2.58
C ASP A 13 -19.59 50.63 -3.85
N PHE A 14 -20.03 49.38 -3.71
CA PHE A 14 -20.36 48.48 -4.83
C PHE A 14 -21.74 47.81 -4.68
N PRO A 15 -22.85 48.59 -4.58
CA PRO A 15 -24.18 48.03 -4.33
C PRO A 15 -24.71 47.15 -5.47
N HIS A 16 -24.14 47.27 -6.67
CA HIS A 16 -24.51 46.49 -7.86
C HIS A 16 -23.84 45.12 -7.94
N LEU A 17 -22.86 44.83 -7.07
CA LEU A 17 -22.28 43.49 -6.93
C LEU A 17 -23.16 42.66 -5.99
N SER A 18 -23.40 41.40 -6.35
CA SER A 18 -23.98 40.40 -5.44
C SER A 18 -22.96 40.02 -4.36
N ASP A 19 -23.41 39.34 -3.31
CA ASP A 19 -22.49 38.90 -2.24
C ASP A 19 -21.46 37.89 -2.75
N ALA A 20 -21.83 37.07 -3.74
CA ALA A 20 -20.90 36.18 -4.42
C ALA A 20 -19.82 36.97 -5.21
N HIS A 21 -20.24 37.98 -5.99
CA HIS A 21 -19.28 38.83 -6.70
C HIS A 21 -18.39 39.64 -5.74
N TRP A 22 -18.92 40.04 -4.58
CA TRP A 22 -18.13 40.70 -3.55
C TRP A 22 -17.04 39.78 -2.98
N ALA A 23 -17.39 38.55 -2.61
CA ALA A 23 -16.42 37.59 -2.08
C ALA A 23 -15.31 37.28 -3.11
N THR A 24 -15.67 37.12 -4.39
CA THR A 24 -14.69 36.95 -5.47
C THR A 24 -13.79 38.16 -5.62
N LEU A 25 -14.32 39.39 -5.47
CA LEU A 25 -13.53 40.61 -5.51
C LEU A 25 -12.53 40.69 -4.34
N GLU A 26 -12.97 40.42 -3.10
CA GLU A 26 -12.09 40.36 -1.93
C GLU A 26 -10.96 39.35 -2.13
N LYS A 27 -11.28 38.19 -2.69
CA LYS A 27 -10.31 37.15 -3.02
C LYS A 27 -9.33 37.60 -4.11
N MET A 28 -9.82 38.26 -5.15
CA MET A 28 -8.98 38.82 -6.22
C MET A 28 -7.97 39.83 -5.65
N VAL A 29 -8.41 40.72 -4.75
CA VAL A 29 -7.54 41.70 -4.08
C VAL A 29 -6.54 41.00 -3.15
N SER A 30 -6.97 39.98 -2.40
CA SER A 30 -6.09 39.21 -1.52
C SER A 30 -5.00 38.43 -2.27
N LEU A 31 -5.30 37.92 -3.47
CA LEU A 31 -4.37 37.08 -4.24
C LEU A 31 -3.45 37.88 -5.16
N LEU A 32 -3.94 38.98 -5.74
CA LEU A 32 -3.21 39.78 -6.72
C LEU A 32 -2.68 41.10 -6.16
N GLY A 33 -3.06 41.46 -4.93
CA GLY A 33 -2.67 42.69 -4.24
C GLY A 33 -3.40 43.94 -4.74
N GLU A 34 -3.15 45.07 -4.07
CA GLU A 34 -3.83 46.36 -4.31
C GLU A 34 -3.64 46.90 -5.73
N ALA A 35 -2.52 46.60 -6.38
CA ALA A 35 -2.24 47.03 -7.75
C ALA A 35 -3.26 46.49 -8.77
N ALA A 36 -3.80 45.29 -8.53
CA ALA A 36 -4.86 44.72 -9.37
C ALA A 36 -6.22 45.43 -9.20
N PHE A 37 -6.38 46.18 -8.09
CA PHE A 37 -7.57 46.91 -7.71
C PHE A 37 -7.51 48.41 -8.04
N ALA A 38 -6.33 49.01 -8.19
CA ALA A 38 -6.13 50.46 -8.34
C ALA A 38 -6.96 51.14 -9.46
N GLY A 39 -7.34 50.41 -10.50
CA GLY A 39 -8.21 50.90 -11.58
C GLY A 39 -9.65 50.36 -11.56
N PHE A 40 -9.97 49.44 -10.66
CA PHE A 40 -11.24 48.73 -10.62
C PHE A 40 -12.44 49.64 -10.27
N PRO A 41 -12.38 50.51 -9.23
CA PRO A 41 -13.49 51.40 -8.87
C PRO A 41 -13.90 52.37 -9.98
N ASN A 42 -12.96 52.71 -10.87
CA ASN A 42 -13.18 53.68 -11.96
C ASN A 42 -13.87 53.04 -13.19
N LEU A 43 -14.05 51.72 -13.20
CA LEU A 43 -14.72 51.03 -14.31
C LEU A 43 -16.25 51.17 -14.21
N PRO A 44 -16.98 51.16 -15.33
CA PRO A 44 -18.44 51.02 -15.32
C PRO A 44 -18.88 49.73 -14.61
N ALA A 45 -20.04 49.75 -13.94
CA ALA A 45 -20.58 48.63 -13.16
C ALA A 45 -20.69 47.29 -13.93
N GLU A 46 -20.99 47.34 -15.22
CA GLU A 46 -20.97 46.17 -16.12
C GLU A 46 -19.57 45.57 -16.27
N GLN A 47 -18.55 46.42 -16.43
CA GLN A 47 -17.16 46.00 -16.58
C GLN A 47 -16.57 45.49 -15.25
N GLN A 48 -16.98 46.08 -14.13
CA GLN A 48 -16.62 45.58 -12.79
C GLN A 48 -17.12 44.15 -12.58
N ARG A 49 -18.40 43.88 -12.89
CA ARG A 49 -18.98 42.52 -12.83
C ARG A 49 -18.25 41.57 -13.79
N ALA A 50 -18.11 41.94 -15.05
CA ALA A 50 -17.45 41.09 -16.05
C ALA A 50 -16.00 40.74 -15.67
N ARG A 51 -15.28 41.66 -15.00
CA ARG A 51 -13.92 41.42 -14.52
C ARG A 51 -13.89 40.41 -13.37
N VAL A 52 -14.81 40.54 -12.41
CA VAL A 52 -14.96 39.59 -11.29
C VAL A 52 -15.36 38.20 -11.80
N GLU A 53 -16.35 38.12 -12.70
CA GLU A 53 -16.79 36.85 -13.30
C GLU A 53 -15.68 36.18 -14.12
N ARG A 54 -14.88 36.96 -14.85
CA ARG A 54 -13.74 36.43 -15.60
C ARG A 54 -12.67 35.86 -14.68
N PHE A 55 -12.43 36.51 -13.53
CA PHE A 55 -11.51 36.01 -12.52
C PHE A 55 -12.03 34.70 -11.90
N ASP A 56 -13.30 34.65 -11.51
CA ASP A 56 -13.95 33.45 -10.96
C ASP A 56 -13.87 32.26 -11.92
N LYS A 57 -14.18 32.50 -13.19
CA LYS A 57 -14.09 31.49 -14.25
C LYS A 57 -12.66 31.01 -14.48
N TYR A 58 -11.69 31.94 -14.49
CA TYR A 58 -10.28 31.59 -14.63
C TYR A 58 -9.80 30.74 -13.46
N GLU A 59 -10.13 31.14 -12.24
CA GLU A 59 -9.75 30.40 -11.04
C GLU A 59 -10.36 29.00 -11.03
N SER A 60 -11.66 28.88 -11.30
CA SER A 60 -12.35 27.59 -11.39
C SER A 60 -11.71 26.67 -12.43
N SER A 61 -11.36 27.22 -13.60
CA SER A 61 -10.66 26.47 -14.66
C SER A 61 -9.26 26.04 -14.22
N LEU A 62 -8.52 26.90 -13.52
CA LEU A 62 -7.18 26.61 -13.05
C LEU A 62 -7.19 25.49 -12.00
N ILE A 63 -8.12 25.53 -11.04
CA ILE A 63 -8.31 24.48 -10.04
C ILE A 63 -8.67 23.16 -10.71
N ALA A 64 -9.55 23.17 -11.71
CA ALA A 64 -9.90 21.96 -12.46
C ALA A 64 -8.68 21.37 -13.19
N HIS A 65 -7.84 22.20 -13.81
CA HIS A 65 -6.64 21.72 -14.50
C HIS A 65 -5.60 21.15 -13.54
N VAL A 66 -5.33 21.84 -12.42
CA VAL A 66 -4.36 21.38 -11.41
C VAL A 66 -4.83 20.07 -10.77
N SER A 67 -6.13 19.96 -10.45
CA SER A 67 -6.69 18.73 -9.88
C SER A 67 -6.66 17.57 -10.87
N ALA A 68 -6.98 17.79 -12.15
CA ALA A 68 -6.86 16.78 -13.20
C ALA A 68 -5.41 16.31 -13.38
N ALA A 69 -4.45 17.23 -13.41
CA ALA A 69 -3.03 16.91 -13.53
C ALA A 69 -2.53 16.10 -12.31
N ALA A 70 -2.92 16.49 -11.09
CA ALA A 70 -2.57 15.77 -9.88
C ALA A 70 -3.17 14.35 -9.85
N GLN A 71 -4.41 14.19 -10.30
CA GLN A 71 -5.06 12.88 -10.42
C GLN A 71 -4.36 11.99 -11.45
N GLU A 72 -3.95 12.51 -12.60
CA GLU A 72 -3.24 11.69 -13.59
C GLU A 72 -1.85 11.30 -13.11
N ALA A 73 -1.13 12.20 -12.43
CA ALA A 73 0.15 11.86 -11.79
C ALA A 73 -0.02 10.74 -10.76
N ALA A 74 -1.04 10.82 -9.89
CA ALA A 74 -1.34 9.76 -8.92
C ALA A 74 -1.66 8.43 -9.61
N ARG A 75 -2.45 8.44 -10.69
CA ARG A 75 -2.73 7.24 -11.48
C ARG A 75 -1.49 6.68 -12.17
N ALA A 76 -0.61 7.54 -12.69
CA ALA A 76 0.65 7.12 -13.29
C ALA A 76 1.56 6.44 -12.26
N THR A 77 1.65 7.00 -11.04
CA THR A 77 2.38 6.37 -9.93
C THR A 77 1.79 5.01 -9.57
N MET A 78 0.47 4.92 -9.36
CA MET A 78 -0.19 3.64 -9.05
C MET A 78 0.01 2.61 -10.17
N ARG A 79 -0.03 3.02 -11.43
CA ARG A 79 0.26 2.13 -12.57
C ARG A 79 1.72 1.68 -12.58
N ALA A 80 2.67 2.58 -12.31
CA ALA A 80 4.08 2.23 -12.23
C ALA A 80 4.33 1.21 -11.09
N GLU A 81 3.74 1.42 -9.92
CA GLU A 81 3.83 0.47 -8.80
C GLU A 81 3.18 -0.88 -9.13
N ALA A 82 1.97 -0.87 -9.73
CA ALA A 82 1.30 -2.09 -10.17
C ALA A 82 2.09 -2.83 -11.26
N GLN A 83 2.72 -2.10 -12.19
CA GLN A 83 3.59 -2.68 -13.22
C GLN A 83 4.88 -3.23 -12.63
N SER A 84 5.51 -2.55 -11.67
CA SER A 84 6.68 -3.08 -10.96
C SER A 84 6.33 -4.31 -10.14
N ALA A 85 5.17 -4.34 -9.47
CA ALA A 85 4.68 -5.52 -8.75
C ALA A 85 4.39 -6.68 -9.72
N ALA A 86 3.75 -6.41 -10.87
CA ALA A 86 3.49 -7.40 -11.90
C ALA A 86 4.79 -7.91 -12.55
N GLN A 87 5.77 -7.03 -12.80
CA GLN A 87 7.10 -7.39 -13.29
C GLN A 87 7.90 -8.18 -12.26
N ALA A 88 7.84 -7.84 -10.97
CA ALA A 88 8.44 -8.64 -9.91
C ALA A 88 7.77 -10.02 -9.81
N SER A 89 6.45 -10.09 -9.99
CA SER A 89 5.69 -11.35 -10.03
C SER A 89 6.05 -12.19 -11.26
N ALA A 90 6.15 -11.56 -12.43
CA ALA A 90 6.52 -12.17 -13.70
C ALA A 90 8.01 -12.57 -13.72
N ALA A 91 8.89 -11.79 -13.11
CA ALA A 91 10.31 -12.12 -12.94
C ALA A 91 10.50 -13.24 -11.92
N ASN A 92 9.66 -13.33 -10.88
CA ASN A 92 9.61 -14.51 -10.00
C ASN A 92 9.07 -15.73 -10.75
N THR A 93 7.96 -15.64 -11.50
CA THR A 93 7.45 -16.78 -12.30
C THR A 93 8.41 -17.18 -13.43
N ALA A 94 9.08 -16.24 -14.10
CA ALA A 94 10.11 -16.52 -15.08
C ALA A 94 11.39 -17.06 -14.43
N SER A 95 11.79 -16.60 -13.24
CA SER A 95 12.89 -17.20 -12.47
C SER A 95 12.55 -18.62 -12.03
N PHE A 96 11.28 -18.95 -11.78
CA PHE A 96 10.83 -20.31 -11.54
C PHE A 96 10.70 -21.14 -12.84
N ALA A 97 10.45 -20.52 -13.99
CA ALA A 97 10.24 -21.21 -15.27
C ALA A 97 11.50 -21.37 -16.13
N THR A 98 12.56 -20.57 -15.94
CA THR A 98 13.78 -20.64 -16.79
C THR A 98 15.11 -20.61 -16.05
N ARG A 99 15.16 -20.56 -14.71
CA ARG A 99 16.39 -20.82 -13.97
C ARG A 99 16.36 -22.24 -13.39
N PRO A 100 17.19 -23.18 -13.87
CA PRO A 100 17.57 -24.29 -13.02
C PRO A 100 18.26 -23.66 -11.80
N THR A 101 17.64 -23.76 -10.62
CA THR A 101 18.27 -23.35 -9.35
C THR A 101 19.45 -24.27 -9.11
N THR A 102 20.62 -23.88 -9.62
CA THR A 102 21.89 -24.54 -9.34
C THR A 102 22.47 -24.10 -7.99
N THR A 103 21.70 -23.40 -7.15
CA THR A 103 22.07 -23.20 -5.75
C THR A 103 21.88 -24.52 -5.05
N LYS A 104 23.00 -25.18 -4.73
CA LYS A 104 23.00 -26.45 -4.00
C LYS A 104 22.11 -26.31 -2.75
N PRO A 105 21.21 -27.28 -2.46
CA PRO A 105 20.38 -27.24 -1.27
C PRO A 105 21.28 -27.19 -0.03
N VAL A 106 20.97 -26.28 0.89
CA VAL A 106 21.73 -26.13 2.13
C VAL A 106 21.23 -27.18 3.11
N LYS A 107 22.13 -28.05 3.59
CA LYS A 107 21.79 -29.04 4.61
C LYS A 107 21.66 -28.34 5.96
N MET A 108 20.43 -28.00 6.33
CA MET A 108 20.09 -27.46 7.64
C MET A 108 19.93 -28.60 8.66
N SER A 109 20.41 -28.39 9.89
CA SER A 109 20.13 -29.27 11.02
C SER A 109 18.98 -28.67 11.83
N VAL A 110 17.91 -29.45 12.04
CA VAL A 110 16.78 -29.03 12.87
C VAL A 110 16.89 -29.74 14.23
N PRO A 111 16.63 -29.04 15.36
CA PRO A 111 16.51 -29.68 16.65
C PRO A 111 15.42 -30.77 16.64
N THR A 112 15.64 -31.87 17.36
CA THR A 112 14.62 -32.90 17.51
C THR A 112 13.49 -32.43 18.43
N PHE A 113 12.23 -32.64 18.03
CA PHE A 113 11.08 -32.40 18.90
C PHE A 113 10.66 -33.70 19.58
N ASP A 114 10.86 -33.81 20.89
CA ASP A 114 10.49 -35.00 21.66
C ASP A 114 9.03 -34.99 22.10
N GLY A 115 8.38 -33.84 22.05
CA GLY A 115 7.03 -33.63 22.55
C GLY A 115 6.99 -33.64 24.07
N LYS A 116 8.00 -33.09 24.75
CA LYS A 116 8.02 -32.87 26.21
C LYS A 116 7.39 -31.51 26.54
N ASP A 117 6.93 -31.32 27.78
CA ASP A 117 6.28 -30.06 28.20
C ASP A 117 7.24 -28.84 28.18
N SER A 118 8.55 -29.10 28.21
CA SER A 118 9.60 -28.09 28.03
C SER A 118 9.88 -27.74 26.57
N ASP A 119 9.43 -28.56 25.62
CA ASP A 119 9.69 -28.35 24.20
C ASP A 119 8.70 -27.32 23.67
N SER A 120 9.19 -26.33 22.93
CA SER A 120 8.32 -25.37 22.27
C SER A 120 7.99 -25.83 20.86
N LEU A 121 6.76 -26.32 20.66
CA LEU A 121 6.26 -26.72 19.34
C LEU A 121 6.32 -25.55 18.34
N VAL A 122 5.97 -24.33 18.77
CA VAL A 122 5.96 -23.15 17.90
C VAL A 122 7.35 -22.82 17.35
N PHE A 123 8.38 -22.84 18.20
CA PHE A 123 9.75 -22.62 17.73
C PHE A 123 10.23 -23.75 16.82
N TRP A 124 9.91 -25.01 17.15
CA TRP A 124 10.31 -26.14 16.33
C TRP A 124 9.65 -26.15 14.94
N VAL A 125 8.34 -25.83 14.86
CA VAL A 125 7.62 -25.68 13.58
C VAL A 125 8.31 -24.64 12.70
N ARG A 126 8.73 -23.51 13.28
CA ARG A 126 9.45 -22.47 12.54
C ARG A 126 10.81 -22.95 12.00
N GLU A 127 11.55 -23.72 12.80
CA GLU A 127 12.82 -24.31 12.35
C GLU A 127 12.62 -25.30 11.18
N ILE A 128 11.52 -26.07 11.19
CA ILE A 128 11.15 -26.93 10.05
C ILE A 128 10.87 -26.09 8.81
N GLU A 129 10.03 -25.05 8.88
CA GLU A 129 9.71 -24.20 7.72
C GLU A 129 10.96 -23.57 7.08
N ILE A 130 11.91 -23.11 7.93
CA ILE A 130 13.19 -22.57 7.48
C ILE A 130 14.01 -23.65 6.77
N ALA A 131 14.10 -24.86 7.34
CA ALA A 131 14.84 -25.96 6.74
C ALA A 131 14.22 -26.47 5.43
N LEU A 132 12.89 -26.53 5.32
CA LEU A 132 12.19 -26.88 4.07
C LEU A 132 12.50 -25.84 2.98
N SER A 133 12.48 -24.56 3.33
CA SER A 133 12.77 -23.45 2.40
C SER A 133 14.23 -23.46 1.94
N ALA A 134 15.18 -23.58 2.88
CA ALA A 134 16.62 -23.59 2.60
C ALA A 134 17.11 -24.87 1.89
N GLY A 135 16.47 -26.00 2.20
CA GLY A 135 16.70 -27.28 1.56
C GLY A 135 15.96 -27.45 0.23
N GLN A 136 15.13 -26.47 -0.17
CA GLN A 136 14.31 -26.51 -1.38
C GLN A 136 13.42 -27.77 -1.45
N ILE A 137 12.88 -28.19 -0.30
CA ILE A 137 12.03 -29.37 -0.17
C ILE A 137 10.58 -28.94 -0.40
N TYR A 138 10.13 -28.99 -1.66
CA TYR A 138 8.78 -28.55 -2.06
C TYR A 138 7.77 -29.70 -2.20
N ASP A 139 8.24 -30.92 -2.43
CA ASP A 139 7.37 -32.08 -2.53
C ASP A 139 6.71 -32.39 -1.17
N ALA A 140 5.38 -32.50 -1.15
CA ALA A 140 4.62 -32.65 0.09
C ALA A 140 5.04 -33.89 0.89
N ARG A 141 5.34 -35.00 0.20
CA ARG A 141 5.77 -36.23 0.86
C ARG A 141 7.18 -36.11 1.42
N ALA A 142 8.08 -35.43 0.70
CA ALA A 142 9.42 -35.12 1.18
C ALA A 142 9.40 -34.17 2.40
N GLN A 143 8.48 -33.19 2.42
CA GLN A 143 8.29 -32.31 3.58
C GLN A 143 7.83 -33.09 4.82
N VAL A 144 6.83 -33.96 4.66
CA VAL A 144 6.35 -34.83 5.73
C VAL A 144 7.46 -35.76 6.22
N ALA A 145 8.16 -36.45 5.32
CA ALA A 145 9.25 -37.34 5.69
C ALA A 145 10.38 -36.61 6.44
N PHE A 146 10.73 -35.40 5.99
CA PHE A 146 11.70 -34.55 6.66
C PHE A 146 11.24 -34.18 8.07
N ALA A 147 10.01 -33.69 8.23
CA ALA A 147 9.47 -33.34 9.53
C ALA A 147 9.42 -34.55 10.49
N LEU A 148 8.93 -35.69 10.02
CA LEU A 148 8.87 -36.94 10.79
C LEU A 148 10.27 -37.42 11.21
N SER A 149 11.29 -37.22 10.37
CA SER A 149 12.68 -37.57 10.71
C SER A 149 13.26 -36.75 11.85
N ASN A 150 12.69 -35.57 12.11
CA ASN A 150 13.09 -34.65 13.18
C ASN A 150 12.20 -34.80 14.44
N LEU A 151 11.30 -35.77 14.48
CA LEU A 151 10.56 -36.14 15.69
C LEU A 151 11.36 -37.15 16.53
N GLY A 152 11.34 -36.94 17.83
CA GLY A 152 11.87 -37.83 18.85
C GLY A 152 10.81 -38.18 19.90
N GLY A 153 11.23 -38.90 20.93
CA GLY A 153 10.42 -39.15 22.13
C GLY A 153 8.96 -39.52 21.89
N ARG A 154 8.07 -38.82 22.61
CA ARG A 154 6.60 -39.02 22.55
C ARG A 154 6.05 -38.65 21.19
N ALA A 155 6.55 -37.58 20.58
CA ALA A 155 6.10 -37.11 19.27
C ALA A 155 6.33 -38.14 18.17
N ARG A 156 7.49 -38.81 18.15
CA ARG A 156 7.79 -39.89 17.20
C ARG A 156 6.91 -41.10 17.42
N ALA A 157 6.71 -41.52 18.67
CA ALA A 157 5.85 -42.66 18.99
C ALA A 157 4.40 -42.42 18.54
N TRP A 158 3.87 -41.22 18.82
CA TRP A 158 2.57 -40.78 18.35
C TRP A 158 2.46 -40.80 16.82
N ALA A 159 3.43 -40.21 16.11
CA ALA A 159 3.40 -40.15 14.65
C ALA A 159 3.47 -41.54 14.01
N MET A 160 4.30 -42.44 14.55
CA MET A 160 4.42 -43.82 14.08
C MET A 160 3.14 -44.63 14.32
N ALA A 161 2.44 -44.38 15.43
CA ALA A 161 1.15 -45.01 15.70
C ALA A 161 0.09 -44.61 14.67
N ARG A 162 0.05 -43.31 14.27
CA ARG A 162 -0.83 -42.81 13.21
C ARG A 162 -0.52 -43.46 11.85
N GLU A 163 0.74 -43.47 11.45
CA GLU A 163 1.18 -44.08 10.18
C GLU A 163 0.95 -45.60 10.14
N THR A 164 1.09 -46.29 11.26
CA THR A 164 0.82 -47.74 11.33
C THR A 164 -0.68 -48.03 11.21
N ALA A 165 -1.53 -47.20 11.81
CA ALA A 165 -2.97 -47.34 11.72
C ALA A 165 -3.51 -47.00 10.32
N THR A 166 -2.88 -46.04 9.65
CA THR A 166 -3.25 -45.63 8.29
C THR A 166 -1.99 -45.21 7.53
N PRO A 167 -1.44 -46.07 6.67
CA PRO A 167 -0.26 -45.70 5.89
C PRO A 167 -0.53 -44.47 5.01
N GLY A 168 0.34 -43.47 5.11
CA GLY A 168 0.13 -42.18 4.43
C GLY A 168 -0.91 -41.29 5.10
N TYR A 169 -1.11 -41.45 6.42
CA TYR A 169 -2.00 -40.60 7.21
C TYR A 169 -1.65 -39.11 7.05
N PHE A 170 -0.37 -38.77 7.04
CA PHE A 170 0.08 -37.40 6.84
C PHE A 170 0.23 -37.07 5.35
N THR A 171 -0.72 -36.31 4.82
CA THR A 171 -0.78 -35.96 3.39
C THR A 171 0.02 -34.71 3.02
N SER A 172 0.26 -33.82 3.99
CA SER A 172 1.03 -32.59 3.81
C SER A 172 1.68 -32.13 5.13
N TRP A 173 2.66 -31.23 5.03
CA TRP A 173 3.24 -30.55 6.19
C TRP A 173 2.18 -29.81 7.01
N SER A 174 1.30 -29.06 6.35
CA SER A 174 0.24 -28.30 7.03
C SER A 174 -0.71 -29.19 7.84
N PHE A 175 -1.03 -30.38 7.33
CA PHE A 175 -1.86 -31.35 8.04
C PHE A 175 -1.12 -31.94 9.25
N LEU A 176 0.15 -32.31 9.08
CA LEU A 176 0.99 -32.80 10.18
C LEU A 176 1.15 -31.73 11.28
N GLU A 177 1.41 -30.48 10.92
CA GLU A 177 1.53 -29.36 11.85
C GLU A 177 0.24 -29.16 12.65
N GLN A 178 -0.92 -29.19 11.98
CA GLN A 178 -2.22 -29.06 12.64
C GLN A 178 -2.45 -30.19 13.65
N GLU A 179 -2.16 -31.43 13.27
CA GLU A 179 -2.28 -32.59 14.16
C GLU A 179 -1.32 -32.50 15.36
N LEU A 180 -0.10 -32.01 15.16
CA LEU A 180 0.86 -31.78 16.25
C LEU A 180 0.34 -30.72 17.23
N ARG A 181 -0.14 -29.58 16.73
CA ARG A 181 -0.72 -28.50 17.57
C ARG A 181 -1.97 -28.92 18.34
N SER A 182 -2.68 -29.93 17.84
CA SER A 182 -3.84 -30.51 18.51
C SER A 182 -3.43 -31.50 19.63
N THR A 183 -2.22 -32.05 19.54
CA THR A 183 -1.76 -33.15 20.40
C THR A 183 -0.78 -32.70 21.50
N PHE A 184 0.12 -31.77 21.20
CA PHE A 184 1.22 -31.29 22.07
C PHE A 184 1.10 -29.79 22.29
#